data_AF-A0A661T5W2-F1
#
_entry.id   AF-A0A661T5W2-F1
#
_cell.length_a   1.000
_cell.length_b   1.000
_cell.length_c   1.000
_cell.angle_alpha   90.00
_cell.angle_beta   90.00
_cell.angle_gamma   90.00
#
_symmetry.space_group_name_H-M   'P 1'
#
loop_
_entity.id
_entity.type
_entity.pdbx_description
1 polymer ?
#
loop_
_entity_poly.entity_id
_entity_poly.type
_entity_poly.pdbx_seq_one_letter_code
_entity_poly.pdbx_strand_id
1 'polypeptide(L)' 'MNIELITYADLESVTGAPGNFRVKIRKRARSIRLDRCTGCGSCVEHCPVTYQIVPGEPAR' A
#
# COMPACT_ATOMS: atom_id res chain seq x y z
N MET A 1 22.55 4.08 5.49
CA MET A 1 21.22 4.45 6.02
C MET A 1 20.48 3.15 6.32
N ASN A 2 19.99 2.96 7.54
CA ASN A 2 19.48 1.66 8.02
C ASN A 2 18.01 1.77 8.44
N ILE A 3 17.14 2.09 7.48
CA ILE A 3 15.71 2.32 7.69
C ILE A 3 14.95 1.40 6.73
N GLU A 4 13.97 0.66 7.25
CA GLU A 4 13.02 -0.11 6.44
C GLU A 4 11.72 0.70 6.25
N LEU A 5 11.25 0.79 5.01
CA LEU A 5 9.98 1.44 4.65
C LEU A 5 8.91 0.38 4.43
N ILE A 6 7.92 0.34 5.31
CA ILE A 6 6.75 -0.52 5.17
C ILE A 6 5.55 0.34 4.77
N THR A 7 5.25 0.37 3.46
CA THR A 7 4.18 1.21 2.92
C THR A 7 2.84 0.48 2.85
N TYR A 8 1.73 1.23 2.86
CA TYR A 8 0.35 0.72 2.83
C TYR A 8 0.11 -0.35 3.90
N ALA A 9 0.51 -0.04 5.12
CA ALA A 9 0.42 -0.94 6.25
C ALA A 9 -0.14 -0.22 7.47
N ASP A 10 -0.82 -0.98 8.31
CA ASP A 10 -1.41 -0.51 9.56
C ASP A 10 -0.71 -1.15 10.76
N LEU A 11 -0.59 -0.38 11.84
CA LEU A 11 -0.18 -0.87 13.14
C LEU A 11 -1.37 -1.58 13.79
N GLU A 12 -1.33 -2.90 13.95
CA GLU A 12 -2.43 -3.65 14.58
C GLU A 12 -2.28 -3.72 16.11
N SER A 13 -1.06 -3.95 16.60
CA SER A 13 -0.81 -4.01 18.04
C SER A 13 0.65 -3.80 18.37
N VAL A 14 0.88 -3.36 19.61
CA VAL A 14 2.20 -3.24 20.22
C VAL A 14 2.15 -3.93 21.57
N THR A 15 3.08 -4.83 21.83
CA THR A 15 3.23 -5.52 23.11
C THR A 15 4.69 -5.48 23.57
N GLY A 16 4.91 -5.76 24.86
CA GLY A 16 6.24 -5.75 25.47
C GLY A 16 6.48 -4.52 26.33
N ALA A 17 7.75 -4.22 26.57
CA ALA A 17 8.22 -3.21 27.51
C ALA A 17 9.38 -2.40 26.90
N PRO A 18 9.77 -1.27 27.49
CA PRO A 18 10.90 -0.48 27.02
C PRO A 18 12.15 -1.33 26.76
N GLY A 19 12.68 -1.23 25.54
CA GLY A 19 13.85 -2.01 25.07
C GLY A 19 13.51 -3.33 24.36
N ASN A 20 12.29 -3.86 24.50
CA ASN A 20 11.85 -5.11 23.87
C ASN A 20 10.38 -5.03 23.44
N PHE A 21 10.10 -4.24 22.40
CA PHE A 21 8.77 -4.16 21.81
C PHE A 21 8.58 -5.22 20.73
N ARG A 22 7.40 -5.83 20.71
CA ARG A 22 6.92 -6.64 19.60
C ARG A 22 5.73 -5.92 18.97
N VAL A 23 5.85 -5.65 17.67
CA VAL A 23 4.85 -4.90 16.93
C VAL A 23 4.24 -5.79 15.86
N LYS A 24 2.91 -5.80 15.77
CA LYS A 24 2.19 -6.47 14.69
C LYS A 24 1.78 -5.43 13.66
N ILE A 25 2.27 -5.59 12.44
CA ILE A 25 1.99 -4.69 11.32
C ILE A 25 1.24 -5.47 10.25
N ARG A 26 0.06 -4.99 9.87
CA ARG A 26 -0.70 -5.54 8.73
C ARG A 26 -0.31 -4.81 7.46
N LYS A 27 0.38 -5.51 6.56
CA LYS A 27 0.60 -5.03 5.19
C LYS A 27 -0.67 -5.29 4.38
N ARG A 28 -1.36 -4.23 3.93
CA ARG A 28 -2.59 -4.39 3.15
C ARG A 28 -2.25 -4.98 1.78
N ALA A 29 -3.10 -5.89 1.31
CA ALA A 29 -2.96 -6.49 -0.01
C ALA A 29 -3.21 -5.43 -1.07
N ARG A 30 -2.24 -5.22 -1.96
CA ARG A 30 -2.40 -4.36 -3.15
C ARG A 30 -2.96 -5.12 -4.34
N SER A 31 -3.27 -6.40 -4.16
CA SER A 31 -3.73 -7.32 -5.21
C SER A 31 -2.79 -7.39 -6.43
N ILE A 32 -1.51 -7.06 -6.23
CA ILE A 32 -0.45 -7.05 -7.25
C ILE A 32 0.80 -7.66 -6.63
N ARG A 33 1.58 -8.38 -7.45
CA ARG A 33 2.93 -8.85 -7.13
C ARG A 33 3.91 -7.67 -7.12
N LEU A 34 4.10 -7.04 -5.96
CA LEU A 34 4.97 -5.87 -5.78
C LEU A 34 6.41 -6.11 -6.24
N ASP A 35 6.92 -7.33 -6.06
CA ASP A 35 8.25 -7.76 -6.50
C ASP A 35 8.42 -7.71 -8.03
N ARG A 36 7.32 -7.75 -8.78
CA ARG A 36 7.30 -7.75 -10.26
C ARG A 36 6.70 -6.48 -10.84
N CYS A 37 6.13 -5.61 -10.01
CA CYS A 37 5.49 -4.38 -10.47
C CYS A 37 6.56 -3.35 -10.81
N THR A 38 6.56 -2.87 -12.05
CA THR A 38 7.48 -1.84 -12.53
C THR A 38 6.91 -0.42 -12.38
N GLY A 39 5.63 -0.30 -12.02
CA GLY A 39 4.94 0.99 -11.94
C GLY A 39 4.60 1.61 -13.30
N CYS A 40 4.57 0.82 -14.39
CA CYS A 40 4.34 1.33 -15.75
C CYS A 40 2.93 1.88 -16.02
N GLY A 41 1.93 1.57 -15.18
CA GLY A 41 0.56 2.07 -15.32
C GLY A 41 -0.31 1.34 -16.36
N SER A 42 0.24 0.40 -17.14
CA SER A 42 -0.51 -0.32 -18.20
C SER A 42 -1.75 -1.06 -17.69
N CYS A 43 -1.75 -1.51 -16.44
CA CYS A 43 -2.91 -2.14 -15.80
C CYS A 43 -4.09 -1.18 -15.61
N VAL A 44 -3.83 0.13 -15.47
CA VAL A 44 -4.87 1.15 -15.31
C VAL A 44 -5.50 1.47 -16.66
N GLU A 45 -4.70 1.59 -17.73
CA GLU A 45 -5.23 1.89 -19.08
C GLU A 45 -6.13 0.80 -19.63
N HIS A 46 -5.82 -0.46 -19.34
CA HIS A 46 -6.61 -1.61 -19.80
C HIS A 46 -7.69 -2.02 -18.79
N CYS A 47 -7.87 -1.27 -17.71
CA CYS A 47 -8.88 -1.59 -16.71
C CYS A 47 -10.28 -1.41 -17.32
N PRO A 48 -11.11 -2.47 -17.40
CA PRO A 48 -12.47 -2.34 -17.93
C PRO A 48 -13.41 -1.58 -16.98
N VAL A 49 -12.96 -1.32 -15.75
CA VAL A 49 -13.68 -0.54 -14.75
C VAL A 49 -13.24 0.91 -14.86
N THR A 50 -14.14 1.77 -15.30
CA THR A 50 -13.99 3.22 -15.21
C THR A 50 -14.25 3.67 -13.79
N TYR A 51 -13.19 4.04 -13.07
CA TYR A 51 -13.32 4.67 -11.75
C TYR A 51 -13.94 6.06 -11.94
N GLN A 52 -15.24 6.20 -11.70
CA GLN A 52 -15.86 7.51 -11.61
C GLN A 52 -15.37 8.17 -10.32
N ILE A 53 -14.31 8.96 -10.47
CA ILE A 53 -13.88 9.92 -9.46
C ILE A 53 -15.11 10.80 -9.17
N VAL A 54 -15.32 11.09 -7.90
CA VAL A 54 -16.31 12.04 -7.35
C VAL A 54 -16.66 13.19 -8.31
N PRO A 55 -17.94 13.64 -8.37
CA PRO A 55 -18.33 14.76 -9.21
C PRO A 55 -17.43 15.98 -8.94
N GLY A 56 -16.64 16.40 -9.95
CA GLY A 56 -15.91 17.66 -9.94
C GLY A 56 -14.38 17.63 -10.03
N GLU A 57 -13.73 16.46 -10.14
CA GLU A 57 -12.26 16.39 -10.31
C GLU A 57 -11.90 15.86 -11.71
N PRO A 58 -11.10 16.59 -12.52
CA PRO A 58 -10.78 16.16 -13.86
C PRO A 58 -9.90 14.90 -13.80
N ALA A 59 -10.39 13.83 -14.42
CA ALA A 59 -9.53 12.77 -14.91
C ALA A 59 -8.51 13.44 -15.85
N ARG A 60 -7.22 13.26 -15.58
CA ARG A 60 -6.19 13.63 -16.54
C ARG A 60 -6.48 13.02 -17.90
#